data_AF-A0A843GCS4-F1
#
_entry.id   AF-A0A843GCS4-F1
#
_cell.length_a   1.000
_cell.length_b   1.000
_cell.length_c   1.000
_cell.angle_alpha   90.00
_cell.angle_beta   90.00
_cell.angle_gamma   90.00
#
_symmetry.space_group_name_H-M   'P 1'
#
loop_
_entity.id
_entity.type
_entity.pdbx_description
1 polymer ?
#
loop_
_entity_poly.entity_id
_entity_poly.type
_entity_poly.pdbx_seq_one_letter_code
_entity_poly.pdbx_strand_id
1 'polypeptide(L)'
;MAGFYEKLINVIIIVSLLLALFVCVDYADTITYANDSVTIPDNVTVVDSNVDPNDNVIIMKHSDKLHTDKSVKKNVKKKYPTISMWAKPSVRSGYSYTWHKFTFVDYCPNCRHYYALLKNPKMVPEREYTCRYCDSDFCAVTGKEKFSWSHVYLRKS
;
A
#
# COMPACT_ATOMS: atom_id res chain seq x y z
N MET A 1 49.52 -22.64 -20.48
CA MET A 1 48.86 -21.47 -19.84
C MET A 1 47.54 -21.06 -20.50
N ALA A 2 47.11 -21.60 -21.64
CA ALA A 2 45.84 -21.22 -22.29
C ALA A 2 44.56 -21.80 -21.62
N GLY A 3 44.60 -23.05 -21.13
CA GLY A 3 43.40 -23.73 -20.58
C GLY A 3 42.90 -23.22 -19.22
N PHE A 4 43.68 -22.40 -18.50
CA PHE A 4 43.23 -21.79 -17.25
C PHE A 4 42.37 -20.56 -17.51
N TYR A 5 42.73 -19.75 -18.51
CA TYR A 5 41.98 -18.55 -18.89
C TYR A 5 40.60 -18.90 -19.44
N GLU A 6 40.46 -19.97 -20.24
CA GLU A 6 39.15 -20.38 -20.75
C GLU A 6 38.19 -20.80 -19.64
N LYS A 7 38.70 -21.51 -18.61
CA LYS A 7 37.88 -21.88 -17.45
C LYS A 7 37.48 -20.66 -16.62
N LEU A 8 38.39 -19.69 -16.46
CA LEU A 8 38.11 -18.45 -15.74
C LEU A 8 37.06 -17.60 -16.46
N ILE A 9 37.15 -17.49 -17.79
CA ILE A 9 36.18 -16.76 -18.62
C ILE A 9 34.78 -17.39 -18.49
N ASN A 10 34.69 -18.72 -18.55
CA ASN A 10 33.40 -19.41 -18.40
C ASN A 10 32.77 -19.19 -17.02
N VAL A 11 33.56 -19.15 -15.95
CA VAL A 11 33.06 -18.85 -14.60
C VAL A 11 32.54 -17.42 -14.50
N ILE A 12 33.25 -16.44 -15.06
CA ILE A 12 32.83 -15.03 -15.07
C ILE A 12 31.52 -14.86 -15.85
N ILE A 13 31.36 -15.54 -16.99
CA ILE A 13 30.13 -15.50 -17.79
C ILE A 13 28.96 -16.08 -17.00
N ILE A 14 29.14 -17.23 -16.33
CA ILE A 14 28.08 -17.87 -15.53
C ILE A 14 27.68 -16.98 -14.34
N VAL A 15 28.64 -16.41 -13.61
CA VAL A 15 28.36 -15.51 -12.49
C VAL A 15 27.64 -14.24 -12.95
N SER A 16 28.02 -13.68 -14.11
CA SER A 16 27.36 -12.51 -14.69
C SER A 16 25.93 -12.79 -15.13
N LEU A 17 25.67 -13.96 -15.74
CA LEU A 17 24.32 -14.39 -16.12
C LEU A 17 23.43 -14.65 -14.89
N LEU A 18 23.97 -15.24 -13.83
CA LEU A 18 23.23 -15.45 -12.58
C LEU A 18 22.86 -14.13 -11.90
N LEU A 19 23.79 -13.17 -11.83
CA LEU A 19 23.52 -11.83 -11.31
C LEU A 19 22.43 -11.09 -12.13
N ALA A 20 22.46 -11.21 -13.45
CA ALA A 20 21.43 -10.62 -14.31
C ALA A 20 20.03 -11.22 -14.05
N LEU A 21 19.94 -12.53 -13.77
CA LEU A 21 18.67 -13.17 -13.42
C LEU A 21 18.13 -12.71 -12.06
N PHE A 22 18.99 -12.45 -11.06
CA PHE A 22 18.57 -11.92 -9.77
C PHE A 22 17.99 -10.51 -9.89
N VAL A 23 18.56 -9.64 -10.73
CA VAL A 23 18.03 -8.28 -10.95
C VAL A 23 16.67 -8.31 -11.66
N CYS A 24 16.40 -9.31 -12.51
CA CYS A 24 15.12 -9.43 -13.20
C CYS A 24 13.96 -9.87 -12.29
N VAL A 25 14.23 -10.64 -11.23
CA VAL A 25 13.19 -11.11 -10.30
C VAL A 25 12.60 -9.95 -9.49
N ASP A 26 13.40 -8.95 -9.13
CA ASP A 26 12.92 -7.80 -8.35
C ASP A 26 12.10 -6.78 -9.19
N TYR A 27 12.21 -6.80 -10.53
CA TYR A 27 11.47 -5.87 -11.41
C TYR A 27 10.07 -6.37 -11.79
N ALA A 28 9.83 -7.68 -11.72
CA ALA A 28 8.57 -8.28 -12.14
C ALA A 28 7.40 -8.02 -11.18
N ASP A 29 7.67 -7.61 -9.93
CA ASP A 29 6.62 -7.34 -8.94
C ASP A 29 6.00 -5.92 -9.04
N THR A 30 6.41 -5.12 -10.02
CA THR A 30 5.95 -3.72 -10.16
C THR A 30 4.95 -3.43 -11.28
N ILE A 31 4.47 -4.42 -12.04
CA ILE A 31 3.56 -4.14 -13.17
C ILE A 31 2.35 -5.09 -13.15
N THR A 32 1.28 -4.67 -12.47
CA THR A 32 -0.09 -5.07 -12.79
C THR A 32 -1.08 -4.07 -12.20
N TYR A 33 -1.20 -2.93 -12.86
CA TYR A 33 -2.45 -2.17 -12.88
C TYR A 33 -2.76 -1.90 -14.36
N ALA A 34 -3.40 -2.89 -14.99
CA ALA A 34 -4.01 -2.70 -16.30
C ALA A 34 -5.26 -1.84 -16.10
N ASN A 35 -5.26 -0.65 -16.69
CA ASN A 35 -6.45 0.18 -16.83
C ASN A 35 -7.23 -0.35 -18.04
N ASP A 36 -8.31 -1.07 -17.81
CA ASP A 36 -9.32 -1.32 -18.85
C ASP A 36 -10.02 0.01 -19.15
N SER A 37 -9.82 0.52 -20.37
CA SER A 37 -10.49 1.72 -20.85
C SER A 37 -11.93 1.39 -21.27
N VAL A 38 -12.88 1.75 -20.41
CA VAL A 38 -14.32 1.76 -20.73
C VAL A 38 -14.63 2.98 -21.59
N THR A 39 -15.12 2.77 -22.82
CA THR A 39 -15.69 3.83 -23.66
C THR A 39 -17.08 4.22 -23.14
N ILE A 40 -17.23 5.47 -22.69
CA ILE A 40 -18.51 6.04 -22.23
C ILE A 40 -19.11 6.90 -23.35
N PRO A 41 -20.39 6.75 -23.72
CA PRO A 41 -21.05 7.60 -24.70
C PRO A 41 -21.33 9.02 -24.17
N ASP A 42 -21.30 9.99 -25.08
CA ASP A 42 -21.14 11.44 -24.88
C ASP A 42 -22.25 12.22 -24.14
N ASN A 43 -23.04 11.61 -23.23
CA ASN A 43 -24.08 12.36 -22.48
C ASN A 43 -24.08 12.22 -20.96
N VAL A 44 -23.04 11.63 -20.37
CA VAL A 44 -22.95 11.46 -18.91
C VAL A 44 -22.21 12.63 -18.27
N THR A 45 -22.94 13.53 -17.59
CA THR A 45 -22.34 14.47 -16.63
C THR A 45 -22.00 13.74 -15.34
N VAL A 46 -20.72 13.49 -15.11
CA VAL A 46 -20.20 12.85 -13.89
C VAL A 46 -20.17 13.88 -12.76
N VAL A 47 -20.93 13.62 -11.68
CA VAL A 47 -20.82 14.37 -10.42
C VAL A 47 -19.96 13.54 -9.47
N ASP A 48 -18.71 13.98 -9.34
CA ASP A 48 -17.66 13.62 -8.36
C ASP A 48 -17.37 12.12 -8.11
N SER A 49 -16.23 11.68 -8.64
CA SER A 49 -15.83 10.27 -8.73
C SER A 49 -14.98 9.83 -7.54
N ASN A 50 -15.54 8.98 -6.68
CA ASN A 50 -14.78 8.02 -5.87
C ASN A 50 -15.59 6.74 -5.68
N VAL A 51 -15.96 6.11 -6.79
CA VAL A 51 -16.66 4.82 -6.79
C VAL A 51 -15.65 3.70 -7.09
N ASP A 52 -15.51 2.81 -6.13
CA ASP A 52 -14.70 1.58 -6.19
C ASP A 52 -15.27 0.64 -7.28
N PRO A 53 -14.43 0.00 -8.13
CA PRO A 53 -14.88 -0.88 -9.21
C PRO A 53 -15.62 -2.16 -8.76
N ASN A 54 -15.80 -2.40 -7.45
CA ASN A 54 -16.57 -3.53 -6.93
C ASN A 54 -17.92 -3.18 -6.28
N ASP A 55 -18.34 -1.91 -6.32
CA ASP A 55 -19.72 -1.59 -5.96
C ASP A 55 -20.65 -1.96 -7.12
N ASN A 56 -21.68 -2.75 -6.81
CA ASN A 56 -22.74 -3.07 -7.77
C ASN A 56 -23.34 -1.75 -8.27
N VAL A 57 -23.02 -1.38 -9.50
CA VAL A 57 -23.65 -0.25 -10.17
C VAL A 57 -25.13 -0.58 -10.33
N ILE A 58 -25.99 0.04 -9.52
CA ILE A 58 -27.43 -0.02 -9.76
C ILE A 58 -27.70 0.88 -10.97
N ILE A 59 -27.62 0.31 -12.17
CA ILE A 59 -28.05 0.97 -13.40
C ILE A 59 -29.58 1.02 -13.35
N MET A 60 -30.14 2.10 -12.81
CA MET A 60 -31.55 2.38 -12.95
C MET A 60 -31.80 2.80 -14.40
N LYS A 61 -32.16 1.84 -15.26
CA LYS A 61 -32.75 2.15 -16.55
C LYS A 61 -34.11 2.80 -16.31
N HIS A 62 -34.32 3.96 -16.91
CA HIS A 62 -35.61 4.61 -16.92
C HIS A 62 -36.61 3.68 -17.64
N SER A 63 -37.71 3.35 -16.95
CA SER A 63 -38.78 2.43 -17.34
C SER A 63 -38.38 0.95 -17.37
N ASP A 64 -38.69 0.22 -16.30
CA ASP A 64 -39.72 -0.83 -16.29
C ASP A 64 -39.85 -1.46 -14.89
N LYS A 65 -41.09 -1.89 -14.58
CA LYS A 65 -41.63 -2.34 -13.28
C LYS A 65 -40.65 -2.87 -12.22
N LEU A 66 -40.76 -2.29 -11.02
CA LEU A 66 -40.23 -2.78 -9.76
C LEU A 66 -40.82 -4.16 -9.41
N HIS A 67 -40.10 -5.23 -9.73
CA HIS A 67 -40.18 -6.46 -8.94
C HIS A 67 -39.17 -6.34 -7.81
N THR A 68 -39.68 -6.22 -6.58
CA THR A 68 -38.86 -6.24 -5.36
C THR A 68 -38.31 -7.63 -5.13
N ASP A 69 -37.16 -7.93 -5.74
CA ASP A 69 -36.31 -9.02 -5.28
C ASP A 69 -35.78 -8.66 -3.89
N LYS A 70 -36.04 -9.56 -2.94
CA LYS A 70 -35.58 -9.45 -1.56
C LYS A 70 -34.05 -9.36 -1.57
N SER A 71 -33.52 -8.16 -1.36
CA SER A 71 -32.10 -7.88 -1.24
C SER A 71 -31.50 -8.76 -0.13
N VAL A 72 -30.78 -9.80 -0.53
CA VAL A 72 -29.94 -10.57 0.38
C VAL A 72 -28.84 -9.64 0.87
N LYS A 73 -28.98 -9.10 2.09
CA LYS A 73 -27.93 -8.32 2.76
C LYS A 73 -26.78 -9.25 3.10
N LYS A 74 -25.86 -9.47 2.16
CA LYS A 74 -24.55 -10.04 2.48
C LYS A 74 -23.78 -8.99 3.29
N ASN A 75 -23.49 -9.31 4.56
CA ASN A 75 -22.55 -8.54 5.37
C ASN A 75 -21.13 -8.72 4.82
N VAL A 76 -20.78 -7.96 3.78
CA VAL A 76 -19.41 -7.93 3.27
C VAL A 76 -18.57 -7.10 4.23
N LYS A 77 -17.61 -7.75 4.91
CA LYS A 77 -16.64 -7.05 5.76
C LYS A 77 -15.75 -6.21 4.85
N LYS A 78 -15.79 -4.89 5.03
CA LYS A 78 -14.91 -3.94 4.32
C LYS A 78 -13.45 -4.26 4.63
N LYS A 79 -12.67 -4.61 3.60
CA LYS A 79 -11.22 -4.86 3.69
C LYS A 79 -10.49 -3.55 3.40
N TYR A 80 -9.62 -3.13 4.32
CA TYR A 80 -8.82 -1.91 4.16
C TYR A 80 -7.38 -2.26 3.77
N PRO A 81 -6.66 -1.40 3.04
CA PRO A 81 -5.25 -1.58 2.80
C PRO A 81 -4.47 -1.44 4.12
N THR A 82 -3.37 -2.18 4.23
CA THR A 82 -2.60 -2.30 5.47
C THR A 82 -1.11 -2.17 5.21
N ILE A 83 -0.38 -1.68 6.20
CA ILE A 83 1.07 -1.51 6.14
C ILE A 83 1.72 -1.99 7.44
N SER A 84 2.89 -2.63 7.31
CA SER A 84 3.67 -3.15 8.45
C SER A 84 5.16 -2.91 8.27
N MET A 85 5.88 -2.67 9.36
CA MET A 85 7.34 -2.67 9.40
C MET A 85 7.85 -3.07 10.79
N TRP A 86 9.10 -3.53 10.85
CA TRP A 86 9.83 -3.63 12.11
C TRP A 86 10.30 -2.24 12.54
N ALA A 87 10.03 -1.83 13.78
CA ALA A 87 10.38 -0.51 14.33
C ALA A 87 10.67 -0.58 15.84
N LYS A 88 11.29 0.46 16.39
CA LYS A 88 11.40 0.69 17.83
C LYS A 88 10.45 1.83 18.24
N PRO A 89 9.97 1.87 19.49
CA PRO A 89 9.11 2.98 19.93
C PRO A 89 9.91 4.29 19.91
N SER A 90 9.38 5.28 19.18
CA SER A 90 9.96 6.62 18.99
C SER A 90 9.15 7.73 19.64
N VAL A 91 8.18 7.35 20.49
CA VAL A 91 7.39 8.24 21.34
C VAL A 91 7.29 7.64 22.73
N ARG A 92 7.06 8.49 23.74
CA ARG A 92 6.79 8.03 25.11
C ARG A 92 5.59 7.08 25.11
N SER A 93 5.82 5.84 25.53
CA SER A 93 4.83 4.77 25.56
C SER A 93 5.23 3.70 26.58
N GLY A 94 4.37 2.70 26.80
CA GLY A 94 4.66 1.56 27.67
C GLY A 94 5.47 0.44 27.00
N TYR A 95 5.91 0.62 25.75
CA TYR A 95 6.70 -0.40 25.04
C TYR A 95 8.18 -0.29 25.41
N SER A 96 8.84 -1.45 25.53
CA SER A 96 10.30 -1.54 25.65
C SER A 96 10.99 -1.01 24.39
N TYR A 97 12.18 -0.40 24.55
CA TYR A 97 13.00 0.09 23.45
C TYR A 97 13.72 -1.03 22.69
N THR A 98 12.93 -1.92 22.11
CA THR A 98 13.33 -3.10 21.33
C THR A 98 12.60 -3.10 19.99
N TRP A 99 12.96 -4.00 19.07
CA TRP A 99 12.26 -4.14 17.80
C TRP A 99 10.89 -4.78 18.00
N HIS A 100 9.85 -4.16 17.42
CA HIS A 100 8.47 -4.66 17.37
C HIS A 100 7.97 -4.61 15.93
N LYS A 101 6.98 -5.44 15.59
CA LYS A 101 6.30 -5.43 14.30
C LYS A 101 4.81 -5.22 14.51
N PHE A 102 4.28 -4.12 14.00
CA PHE A 102 2.86 -3.80 14.05
C PHE A 102 2.31 -3.59 12.64
N THR A 103 1.00 -3.80 12.51
CA THR A 103 0.26 -3.57 11.27
C THR A 103 -0.80 -2.51 11.53
N PHE A 104 -0.81 -1.49 10.67
CA PHE A 104 -1.81 -0.44 10.68
C PHE A 104 -2.54 -0.43 9.35
N VAL A 105 -3.70 0.23 9.34
CA VAL A 105 -4.36 0.60 8.10
C VAL A 105 -3.51 1.67 7.40
N ASP A 106 -3.29 1.50 6.11
CA ASP A 106 -2.53 2.47 5.29
C ASP A 106 -3.40 3.68 4.97
N TYR A 107 -3.60 4.52 5.99
CA TYR A 107 -4.46 5.69 5.98
C TYR A 107 -3.88 6.77 6.89
N CYS A 108 -3.76 8.00 6.38
CA CYS A 108 -3.36 9.14 7.18
C CYS A 108 -4.60 9.83 7.79
N PRO A 109 -4.74 9.87 9.14
CA PRO A 109 -5.87 10.53 9.80
C PRO A 109 -5.89 12.06 9.66
N ASN A 110 -4.74 12.70 9.40
CA ASN A 110 -4.66 14.16 9.28
C ASN A 110 -5.18 14.66 7.93
N CYS A 111 -4.75 14.06 6.82
CA CYS A 111 -5.16 14.47 5.47
C CYS A 111 -6.18 13.52 4.81
N ARG A 112 -6.57 12.44 5.49
CA ARG A 112 -7.64 11.51 5.08
C ARG A 112 -7.40 10.75 3.77
N HIS A 113 -6.15 10.47 3.43
CA HIS A 113 -5.78 9.68 2.26
C HIS A 113 -5.39 8.24 2.63
N TYR A 114 -5.87 7.26 1.85
CA TYR A 114 -5.35 5.89 1.85
C TYR A 114 -4.05 5.79 1.04
N TYR A 115 -3.28 4.71 1.23
CA TYR A 115 -2.00 4.49 0.54
C TYR A 115 -1.02 5.66 0.74
N ALA A 116 -1.06 6.24 1.94
CA ALA A 116 -0.42 7.50 2.26
C ALA A 116 0.88 7.31 3.05
N LEU A 117 1.07 6.17 3.70
CA LEU A 117 2.15 5.98 4.67
C LEU A 117 3.40 5.42 3.99
N LEU A 118 4.47 6.20 3.99
CA LEU A 118 5.79 5.75 3.55
C LEU A 118 6.56 5.10 4.70
N LYS A 119 7.34 4.06 4.41
CA LYS A 119 8.15 3.37 5.42
C LYS A 119 9.50 4.05 5.60
N ASN A 120 9.71 4.68 6.75
CA ASN A 120 10.97 5.28 7.17
C ASN A 120 11.69 6.12 6.11
N PRO A 121 11.02 7.05 5.40
CA PRO A 121 11.66 7.84 4.34
C PRO A 121 12.78 8.73 4.89
N LYS A 122 12.73 9.11 6.17
CA LYS A 122 13.75 9.91 6.86
C LYS A 122 14.92 9.08 7.39
N MET A 123 14.90 7.76 7.19
CA MET A 123 15.95 6.83 7.59
C MET A 123 16.32 6.90 9.08
N VAL A 124 15.33 7.18 9.95
CA VAL A 124 15.58 7.24 11.40
C VAL A 124 15.78 5.83 11.98
N PRO A 125 16.63 5.66 13.02
CA PRO A 125 16.96 4.35 13.58
C PRO A 125 15.77 3.57 14.12
N GLU A 126 14.83 4.26 14.75
CA GLU A 126 13.62 3.69 15.32
C GLU A 126 12.61 3.29 14.24
N ARG A 127 12.75 3.87 13.04
CA ARG A 127 11.79 3.87 11.95
C ARG A 127 10.47 4.54 12.29
N GLU A 128 9.80 5.04 11.25
CA GLU A 128 8.53 5.76 11.37
C GLU A 128 7.71 5.63 10.10
N TYR A 129 6.42 5.89 10.20
CA TYR A 129 5.59 6.14 9.04
C TYR A 129 5.50 7.64 8.80
N THR A 130 5.73 8.08 7.57
CA THR A 130 5.53 9.49 7.19
C THR A 130 4.47 9.55 6.10
N CYS A 131 3.49 10.45 6.26
CA CYS A 131 2.47 10.65 5.24
C CYS A 131 3.07 11.38 4.02
N ARG A 132 2.95 10.81 2.82
CA ARG A 132 3.42 11.45 1.56
C ARG A 132 2.66 12.70 1.13
N TYR A 133 1.52 13.01 1.77
CA TYR A 133 0.63 14.10 1.37
C TYR A 133 0.68 15.30 2.32
N CYS A 134 0.93 15.09 3.61
CA CYS A 134 0.95 16.16 4.62
C CYS A 134 2.13 16.07 5.60
N ASP A 135 3.10 15.19 5.32
CA ASP A 135 4.34 15.01 6.07
C ASP A 135 4.18 14.69 7.56
N SER A 136 2.97 14.31 8.00
CA SER A 136 2.74 13.86 9.37
C SER A 136 3.51 12.57 9.65
N ASP A 137 4.30 12.58 10.72
CA ASP A 137 5.10 11.44 11.15
C ASP A 137 4.40 10.67 12.26
N PHE A 138 4.39 9.35 12.17
CA PHE A 138 3.79 8.46 13.14
C PHE A 138 4.81 7.44 13.62
N CYS A 139 4.82 7.17 14.92
CA CYS A 139 5.60 6.09 15.50
C CYS A 139 5.12 4.75 14.92
N ALA A 140 6.01 4.00 14.29
CA ALA A 140 5.67 2.73 13.66
C ALA A 140 5.37 1.58 14.64
N VAL A 141 5.52 1.81 15.95
CA VAL A 141 5.15 0.85 17.01
C VAL A 141 3.78 1.20 17.62
N THR A 142 3.59 2.44 18.04
CA THR A 142 2.38 2.85 18.76
C THR A 142 1.27 3.37 17.84
N GLY A 143 1.63 3.77 16.62
CA GLY A 143 0.76 4.50 15.70
C GLY A 143 0.55 5.96 16.07
N LYS A 144 1.09 6.45 17.19
CA LYS A 144 0.92 7.84 17.64
C LYS A 144 1.67 8.80 16.71
N GLU A 145 1.04 9.92 16.37
CA GLU A 145 1.74 11.03 15.72
C GLU A 145 2.90 11.55 16.58
N LYS A 146 4.06 11.79 15.96
CA LYS A 146 5.29 12.28 16.61
C LYS A 146 5.28 13.79 16.84
N PHE A 147 4.10 14.35 17.11
CA PHE A 147 3.90 15.73 17.51
C PHE A 147 3.43 15.75 18.98
N SER A 148 4.14 16.48 19.85
CA SER A 148 3.99 16.36 21.32
C SER A 148 2.57 16.56 21.84
N TRP A 149 1.79 17.42 21.17
CA TRP A 149 0.42 17.78 21.55
C TRP A 149 -0.65 17.02 20.77
N SER A 150 -0.25 16.12 19.89
CA SER A 150 -1.19 15.34 19.11
C SER A 150 -1.77 14.18 19.90
N HIS A 151 -3.07 14.01 19.73
CA HIS A 151 -3.84 12.85 20.18
C HIS A 151 -4.26 11.95 19.00
N VAL A 152 -3.61 12.13 17.85
CA VAL A 152 -3.90 11.38 16.63
C VAL A 152 -3.09 10.09 16.59
N TYR A 153 -3.77 9.01 16.20
CA TYR A 153 -3.19 7.67 16.07
C TYR A 153 -3.60 7.02 14.75
N LEU A 154 -2.70 6.22 14.20
CA LEU A 154 -3.01 5.27 13.15
C LEU A 154 -3.97 4.19 13.67
N ARG A 155 -4.91 3.77 12.81
CA ARG A 155 -5.83 2.67 13.14
C ARG A 155 -5.10 1.34 12.98
N LYS A 156 -5.16 0.48 14.01
CA LYS A 156 -4.65 -0.89 13.92
C LYS A 156 -5.48 -1.70 12.92
N SER A 157 -4.82 -2.59 12.17
CA SER A 157 -5.47 -3.53 11.26
C SER A 157 -5.99 -4.77 11.98
#